data_AF-A0A160PKN3-F1
#
_entry.id   AF-A0A160PKN3-F1
#
_cell.length_a   1.000
_cell.length_b   1.000
_cell.length_c   1.000
_cell.angle_alpha   90.00
_cell.angle_beta   90.00
_cell.angle_gamma   90.00
#
_symmetry.space_group_name_H-M   'P 1'
#
loop_
_entity.id
_entity.type
_entity.pdbx_description
1 polymer ?
#
loop_
_entity_poly.entity_id
_entity_poly.type
_entity_poly.pdbx_seq_one_letter_code
_entity_poly.pdbx_strand_id
1 'polypeptide(L)' 'MDGIGEGIDRDETNSPAYRDGRGAAERREAADRNPHPAGSNEHRLWQAGHASVTAPDIVADKVGDFA' A
#
# COMPACT_ATOMS: atom_id res chain seq x y z
N MET A 1 -4.47 12.36 -19.09
CA MET A 1 -3.31 11.51 -18.79
C MET A 1 -3.65 10.81 -17.50
N ASP A 2 -4.32 9.67 -17.61
CA ASP A 2 -4.67 8.83 -16.47
C ASP A 2 -3.42 8.04 -16.10
N GLY A 3 -2.65 8.59 -15.16
CA GLY A 3 -1.36 8.06 -14.71
C GLY A 3 -1.54 6.73 -14.00
N ILE A 4 -1.53 5.66 -14.78
CA ILE A 4 -1.33 4.29 -14.29
C ILE A 4 0.15 4.21 -13.91
N GLY A 5 0.47 4.21 -12.61
CA GLY A 5 1.76 3.73 -12.13
C GLY A 5 2.74 4.73 -11.49
N GLU A 6 2.29 5.68 -10.67
CA GLU A 6 3.22 6.26 -9.69
C GLU A 6 3.43 5.21 -8.58
N GLY A 7 4.57 4.51 -8.63
CA GLY A 7 5.02 3.58 -7.60
C GLY A 7 5.02 4.23 -6.21
N ILE A 8 5.04 3.43 -5.16
CA ILE A 8 5.04 3.95 -3.79
C ILE A 8 6.46 4.44 -3.49
N ASP A 9 6.66 5.73 -3.32
CA ASP A 9 8.00 6.29 -3.08
C ASP A 9 8.52 5.96 -1.66
N ARG A 10 9.84 6.10 -1.45
CA ARG A 10 10.47 5.88 -0.12
C ARG A 10 9.86 6.78 0.96
N ASP A 11 9.43 7.98 0.63
CA ASP A 11 8.75 8.89 1.56
C ASP A 11 7.32 8.43 1.89
N GLU A 12 6.64 7.84 0.91
CA GLU A 12 5.29 7.29 1.06
C GLU A 12 5.27 6.02 1.94
N THR A 13 6.28 5.17 1.83
CA THR A 13 6.46 4.01 2.73
C THR A 13 6.78 4.39 4.19
N ASN A 14 7.19 5.64 4.42
CA ASN A 14 7.36 6.21 5.76
C ASN A 14 6.12 6.90 6.31
N SER A 15 5.06 7.05 5.50
CA SER A 15 3.82 7.68 5.94
C SER A 15 3.15 6.89 7.09
N PRO A 16 2.44 7.58 8.00
CA PRO A 16 1.67 6.91 9.04
C PRO A 16 0.63 5.92 8.48
N ALA A 17 -0.04 6.29 7.39
CA ALA A 17 -1.06 5.45 6.75
C ALA A 17 -0.47 4.15 6.20
N TYR A 18 0.70 4.21 5.54
CA TYR A 18 1.38 3.02 5.05
C TYR A 18 1.79 2.08 6.18
N ARG A 19 2.40 2.63 7.24
CA ARG A 19 2.83 1.83 8.41
C ARG A 19 1.65 1.21 9.14
N ASP A 20 0.54 1.92 9.24
CA ASP A 20 -0.70 1.40 9.83
C ASP A 20 -1.26 0.24 9.01
N GLY A 21 -1.34 0.38 7.69
CA GLY A 21 -1.79 -0.68 6.79
C GLY A 21 -0.91 -1.93 6.87
N ARG A 22 0.41 -1.75 6.94
CA ARG A 22 1.37 -2.85 7.18
C ARG A 22 1.11 -3.54 8.52
N GLY A 23 0.96 -2.78 9.60
CA GLY A 23 0.67 -3.33 10.93
C GLY A 23 -0.69 -4.04 11.02
N ALA A 24 -1.69 -3.55 10.28
CA ALA A 24 -2.99 -4.22 10.16
C ALA A 24 -2.85 -5.59 9.46
N ALA A 25 -2.09 -5.65 8.37
CA ALA A 25 -1.79 -6.91 7.69
C ALA A 25 -1.00 -7.90 8.55
N GLU A 26 -0.01 -7.42 9.30
CA GLU A 26 0.76 -8.24 10.26
C GLU A 26 -0.16 -8.82 11.37
N ARG A 27 -1.19 -8.07 11.77
CA ARG A 27 -2.26 -8.52 12.68
C ARG A 27 -3.33 -9.38 12.01
N ARG A 28 -3.20 -9.68 10.71
CA ARG A 28 -4.18 -10.41 9.88
C ARG A 28 -5.55 -9.75 9.81
N GLU A 29 -5.60 -8.43 9.95
CA GLU A 29 -6.83 -7.67 9.69
C GLU A 29 -7.10 -7.64 8.18
N ALA A 30 -8.36 -7.62 7.81
CA ALA A 30 -8.76 -7.59 6.41
C ALA A 30 -8.66 -6.15 5.85
N ALA A 31 -8.38 -6.05 4.54
CA ALA A 31 -8.08 -4.76 3.88
C ALA A 31 -9.30 -3.81 3.82
N ASP A 32 -10.52 -4.34 3.97
CA ASP A 32 -11.76 -3.58 4.07
C ASP A 32 -11.89 -2.80 5.39
N ARG A 33 -11.05 -3.11 6.39
CA ARG A 33 -10.98 -2.35 7.64
C ARG A 33 -10.15 -1.07 7.55
N ASN A 34 -9.72 -0.69 6.35
CA ASN A 34 -9.05 0.58 6.09
C ASN A 34 -9.91 1.75 6.62
N PRO A 35 -9.43 2.52 7.61
CA PRO A 35 -10.22 3.59 8.22
C PRO A 35 -10.28 4.85 7.35
N HIS A 36 -9.49 4.92 6.27
CA HIS A 36 -9.40 6.08 5.42
C HIS A 36 -10.48 6.07 4.32
N PRO A 37 -11.03 7.24 3.95
CA PRO A 37 -12.05 7.33 2.92
C PRO A 37 -11.52 6.85 1.57
N ALA A 38 -12.32 6.03 0.88
CA ALA A 38 -11.98 5.51 -0.44
C ALA A 38 -11.67 6.67 -1.42
N GLY A 39 -10.56 6.54 -2.15
CA GLY A 39 -10.08 7.56 -3.08
C GLY A 39 -9.13 8.60 -2.45
N SER A 40 -8.91 8.58 -1.13
CA SER A 40 -7.89 9.44 -0.50
C SER A 40 -6.48 8.86 -0.67
N ASN A 41 -5.47 9.73 -0.55
CA ASN A 41 -4.08 9.27 -0.61
C ASN A 41 -3.74 8.34 0.56
N GLU A 42 -4.25 8.63 1.76
CA GLU A 42 -4.09 7.77 2.93
C GLU A 42 -4.71 6.39 2.72
N HIS A 43 -5.87 6.32 2.04
CA HIS A 43 -6.47 5.04 1.67
C HIS A 43 -5.56 4.23 0.74
N ARG A 44 -4.97 4.86 -0.27
CA ARG A 44 -3.98 4.25 -1.18
C ARG A 44 -2.75 3.75 -0.41
N LEU A 45 -2.19 4.60 0.44
CA LEU A 45 -0.98 4.30 1.22
C LEU A 45 -1.20 3.15 2.20
N TRP A 46 -2.35 3.15 2.89
CA TRP A 46 -2.72 2.06 3.79
C TRP A 46 -2.89 0.73 3.04
N GLN A 47 -3.58 0.72 1.89
CA GLN A 47 -3.70 -0.49 1.07
C GLN A 47 -2.34 -1.00 0.59
N ALA A 48 -1.46 -0.09 0.16
CA ALA A 48 -0.10 -0.39 -0.22
C ALA A 48 0.69 -1.05 0.93
N GLY A 49 0.61 -0.48 2.14
CA GLY A 49 1.24 -1.04 3.33
C GLY A 49 0.70 -2.44 3.65
N HIS A 50 -0.62 -2.63 3.56
CA HIS A 50 -1.27 -3.92 3.81
C HIS A 50 -0.87 -4.99 2.78
N ALA A 51 -0.87 -4.63 1.50
CA ALA A 51 -0.49 -5.52 0.40
C ALA A 51 0.99 -5.93 0.47
N SER A 52 1.87 -5.08 1.03
CA SER A 52 3.29 -5.42 1.21
C SER A 52 3.53 -6.66 2.08
N VAL A 53 2.55 -7.03 2.91
CA VAL A 53 2.61 -8.19 3.81
C VAL A 53 1.71 -9.34 3.34
N THR A 54 0.52 -9.03 2.82
CA THR A 54 -0.47 -10.06 2.43
C THR A 54 -0.33 -10.57 1.00
N ALA A 55 0.27 -9.78 0.10
CA ALA A 55 0.46 -10.14 -1.30
C ALA A 55 1.86 -9.71 -1.80
N PRO A 56 2.94 -10.21 -1.16
CA PRO A 56 4.31 -9.82 -1.52
C PRO A 56 4.65 -10.11 -2.99
N ASP A 57 4.12 -11.20 -3.56
CA ASP A 57 4.34 -11.57 -4.96
C ASP A 57 3.67 -10.61 -5.97
N ILE A 58 2.53 -10.01 -5.60
CA ILE A 58 1.84 -9.02 -6.45
C ILE A 58 2.52 -7.64 -6.35
N VAL A 59 3.13 -7.32 -5.21
CA VAL A 59 3.95 -6.10 -5.06
C VAL A 59 5.28 -6.25 -5.80
N ALA A 60 5.90 -7.44 -5.79
CA ALA A 60 7.15 -7.70 -6.51
C ALA A 60 7.01 -7.48 -8.03
N ASP A 61 5.89 -7.85 -8.65
CA ASP A 61 5.64 -7.63 -10.08
C ASP A 61 5.48 -6.13 -10.43
N LYS A 62 5.05 -5.30 -9.48
CA LYS A 62 5.01 -3.83 -9.62
C LYS A 62 6.32 -3.12 -9.30
N VAL A 63 7.22 -3.78 -8.57
CA VAL A 63 8.57 -3.28 -8.21
C VAL A 63 9.66 -3.82 -9.16
N GLY A 64 9.36 -4.87 -9.92
CA GLY A 64 10.29 -5.53 -10.85
C GLY A 64 10.50 -4.82 -12.19
N ASP A 65 9.65 -3.87 -12.58
CA ASP A 65 9.78 -3.05 -13.80
C ASP A 65 10.68 -1.83 -13.57
N PHE A 66 11.80 -2.02 -12.86
CA PHE A 66 12.80 -1.00 -12.58
C PHE A 66 14.24 -1.47 -12.87
N ALA A 67 14.41 -2.55 -13.65
CA ALA A 67 15.71 -3.04 -14.09
C ALA A 67 15.96 -2.79 -15.58
#